data_AF-U4KQF3-F1
#
_entry.id   AF-U4KQF3-F1
#
_cell.length_a   1.000
_cell.length_b   1.000
_cell.length_c   1.000
_cell.angle_alpha   90.00
_cell.angle_beta   90.00
_cell.angle_gamma   90.00
#
_symmetry.space_group_name_H-M   'P 1'
#
loop_
_entity.id
_entity.type
_entity.pdbx_description
1 polymer ?
#
loop_
_entity_poly.entity_id
_entity_poly.type
_entity_poly.pdbx_seq_one_letter_code
_entity_poly.pdbx_strand_id
1 'polypeptide(L)'
;MKTNDILKCPICQNDMVKGYIPNFRDNIAWYPYNRKWRLKWRFRMAENSINLHNDEDKTYYCISYFCDHCKKIIIDIPEPEEDEIEKVFKGYTFDSKK
;
A
#
# COMPACT_ATOMS: atom_id res chain seq x y z
N MET A 1 13.79 -23.79 11.41
CA MET A 1 13.88 -23.24 10.04
C MET A 1 12.71 -22.28 9.88
N LYS A 2 12.96 -20.98 9.67
CA LYS A 2 11.89 -20.03 9.33
C LYS A 2 11.56 -20.27 7.86
N THR A 3 10.30 -20.60 7.55
CA THR A 3 9.85 -20.69 6.16
C THR A 3 10.07 -19.32 5.52
N ASN A 4 10.84 -19.28 4.43
CA ASN A 4 10.78 -18.13 3.54
C ASN A 4 9.40 -18.23 2.89
N ASP A 5 8.43 -17.49 3.41
CA ASP A 5 7.10 -17.46 2.84
C ASP A 5 7.19 -16.81 1.46
N ILE A 6 7.21 -17.66 0.43
CA ILE A 6 7.21 -17.23 -0.96
C ILE A 6 5.80 -16.71 -1.26
N LEU A 7 5.68 -15.41 -1.51
CA LEU A 7 4.41 -14.82 -1.90
C LEU A 7 4.05 -15.26 -3.33
N LYS A 8 2.84 -15.79 -3.52
CA LYS A 8 2.30 -16.16 -4.83
C LYS A 8 1.51 -14.99 -5.42
N CYS A 9 1.66 -14.76 -6.72
CA CYS A 9 0.89 -13.76 -7.43
C CYS A 9 -0.60 -14.15 -7.44
N PRO A 10 -1.53 -13.31 -6.95
CA PRO A 10 -2.96 -13.62 -6.93
C PRO A 10 -3.58 -13.69 -8.33
N ILE A 11 -2.90 -13.17 -9.36
CA ILE A 11 -3.39 -13.16 -10.73
C ILE A 11 -2.98 -14.42 -11.49
N CYS A 12 -1.70 -14.82 -11.43
CA CYS A 12 -1.16 -15.95 -12.21
C CYS A 12 -0.55 -17.07 -11.38
N GLN A 13 -0.58 -16.98 -10.05
CA GLN A 13 -0.08 -17.99 -9.10
C GLN A 13 1.44 -18.29 -9.19
N ASN A 14 2.19 -17.52 -9.98
CA ASN A 14 3.66 -17.60 -10.01
C ASN A 14 4.29 -16.98 -8.76
N ASP A 15 5.51 -17.40 -8.44
CA ASP A 15 6.32 -16.82 -7.36
C ASP A 15 6.60 -15.34 -7.62
N MET A 16 6.54 -14.55 -6.56
CA MET A 16 6.86 -13.13 -6.60
C MET A 16 8.21 -12.84 -5.95
N VAL A 17 8.91 -11.84 -6.50
CA VAL A 17 10.20 -11.40 -5.99
C VAL A 17 9.98 -10.26 -5.00
N LYS A 18 10.47 -10.43 -3.77
CA LYS A 18 10.47 -9.39 -2.74
C LYS A 18 11.47 -8.28 -3.11
N GLY A 19 11.05 -7.03 -3.00
CA GLY A 19 11.85 -5.83 -3.23
C GLY A 19 11.35 -4.65 -2.40
N TYR A 20 11.78 -3.45 -2.75
CA TYR A 20 11.35 -2.21 -2.09
C TYR A 20 11.21 -1.05 -3.07
N ILE A 21 10.30 -0.13 -2.78
CA ILE A 21 10.16 1.15 -3.47
C ILE A 21 10.81 2.21 -2.56
N PRO A 22 11.90 2.86 -2.99
CA PRO A 22 12.56 3.87 -2.17
C PRO A 22 11.72 5.15 -2.12
N ASN A 23 11.68 5.78 -0.95
CA ASN A 23 11.18 7.11 -0.72
C ASN A 23 12.35 8.02 -0.32
N PHE A 24 12.40 9.23 -0.88
CA PHE A 24 13.39 10.25 -0.52
C PHE A 24 12.78 11.57 -0.02
N ARG A 25 11.62 11.99 -0.53
CA ARG A 25 11.08 13.33 -0.26
C ARG A 25 9.57 13.39 -0.06
N ASP A 26 8.81 12.48 -0.66
CA ASP A 26 7.34 12.52 -0.68
C ASP A 26 6.79 11.19 -0.16
N ASN A 27 5.75 11.22 0.68
CA ASN A 27 5.13 9.99 1.18
C ASN A 27 4.76 9.03 0.04
N ILE A 28 5.14 7.76 0.16
CA ILE A 28 4.63 6.71 -0.72
C ILE A 28 3.23 6.38 -0.23
N ALA A 29 2.23 6.83 -0.98
CA ALA A 29 0.83 6.59 -0.67
C ALA A 29 0.04 6.26 -1.94
N TRP A 30 -0.99 5.43 -1.79
CA TRP A 30 -1.94 5.13 -2.85
C TRP A 30 -3.10 6.13 -2.81
N TYR A 31 -3.51 6.61 -3.99
CA TYR A 31 -4.62 7.55 -4.16
C TYR A 31 -5.65 6.97 -5.12
N PRO A 32 -6.95 7.08 -4.82
CA PRO A 32 -7.99 6.69 -5.75
C PRO A 32 -7.93 7.59 -7.00
N TYR A 33 -7.91 6.98 -8.18
CA TYR A 33 -7.72 7.67 -9.46
C TYR A 33 -8.71 8.82 -9.70
N ASN A 34 -9.94 8.68 -9.21
CA ASN A 34 -11.00 9.67 -9.37
C ASN A 34 -10.88 10.87 -8.42
N ARG A 35 -9.90 10.90 -7.51
CA ARG A 35 -9.69 12.02 -6.59
C ARG A 35 -8.37 12.73 -6.91
N LYS A 36 -8.48 14.02 -7.22
CA LYS A 36 -7.31 14.87 -7.48
C LYS A 36 -6.46 15.00 -6.23
N TRP A 37 -5.19 14.63 -6.32
CA TRP A 37 -4.17 15.04 -5.36
C TRP A 37 -4.20 16.57 -5.26
N ARG A 38 -4.63 17.11 -4.12
CA ARG A 38 -4.62 18.56 -3.89
C ARG A 38 -3.19 18.95 -3.46
N LEU A 39 -2.38 19.30 -4.46
CA LEU A 39 -0.97 19.78 -4.39
C LEU A 39 -0.65 20.84 -3.33
N LYS A 40 -1.64 21.39 -2.60
CA LYS A 40 -1.45 22.48 -1.65
C LYS A 40 -0.88 22.06 -0.30
N TRP A 41 -0.77 20.77 -0.01
CA TRP A 41 -0.29 20.29 1.29
C TRP A 41 0.67 19.12 1.10
N ARG A 42 1.97 19.42 0.98
CA ARG A 42 3.07 18.44 0.89
C ARG A 42 3.08 17.37 1.99
N PHE A 43 2.27 17.54 3.04
CA PHE A 43 2.23 16.67 4.21
C PHE A 43 0.80 16.25 4.62
N ARG A 44 -0.25 16.60 3.85
CA ARG A 44 -1.60 16.07 4.11
C ARG A 44 -1.94 15.03 3.06
N MET A 45 -2.01 13.79 3.53
CA MET A 45 -2.67 12.69 2.84
C MET A 45 -4.09 13.10 2.43
N ALA A 46 -4.47 12.73 1.21
CA ALA A 46 -5.83 13.04 0.74
C ALA A 46 -6.83 12.20 1.55
N GLU A 47 -8.06 12.68 1.68
CA GLU A 47 -9.13 11.88 2.28
C GLU A 47 -9.24 10.54 1.52
N ASN A 48 -9.08 9.43 2.25
CA ASN A 48 -9.04 8.04 1.75
C ASN A 48 -7.76 7.60 0.99
N SER A 49 -6.64 8.35 1.07
CA SER A 49 -5.35 7.79 0.63
C SER A 49 -4.79 6.81 1.64
N ILE A 50 -4.06 5.80 1.17
CA ILE A 50 -3.48 4.74 1.99
C ILE A 50 -1.98 4.96 2.07
N ASN A 51 -1.42 5.07 3.29
CA ASN A 51 0.02 5.15 3.48
C ASN A 51 0.64 3.77 3.23
N LEU A 52 1.68 3.70 2.40
CA LEU A 52 2.31 2.44 1.99
C LEU A 52 3.69 2.21 2.60
N HIS A 53 4.20 3.15 3.40
CA HIS A 53 5.45 2.97 4.15
C HIS A 53 5.16 2.85 5.65
N ASN A 54 6.05 2.15 6.36
CA ASN A 54 5.99 2.04 7.82
C ASN A 54 6.71 3.25 8.43
N ASP A 55 5.98 4.06 9.19
CA ASP A 55 6.55 5.24 9.87
C ASP A 55 7.41 4.84 11.09
N GLU A 56 7.18 3.65 11.68
CA GLU A 56 7.88 3.20 12.89
C GLU A 56 9.38 2.96 12.66
N ASP A 57 9.74 2.40 11.51
CA ASP A 57 11.11 2.00 11.23
C ASP A 57 12.00 3.17 10.81
N LYS A 58 11.45 4.40 10.70
CA LYS A 58 12.12 5.57 10.07
C LYS A 58 12.73 5.25 8.70
N THR A 59 12.30 4.14 8.10
CA THR A 59 12.78 3.68 6.83
C THR A 59 11.84 4.22 5.77
N TYR A 60 12.36 5.15 4.98
CA TYR A 60 11.66 5.73 3.85
C TYR A 60 11.63 4.72 2.69
N TYR A 61 11.04 3.54 2.88
CA TYR A 61 10.79 2.60 1.80
C TYR A 61 9.52 1.78 2.04
N CYS A 62 8.92 1.33 0.95
CA CYS A 62 7.76 0.45 0.95
C CYS A 62 8.20 -0.95 0.49
N ILE A 63 7.97 -1.98 1.32
CA ILE A 63 8.19 -3.37 0.90
C ILE A 63 7.17 -3.72 -0.18
N SER A 64 7.63 -4.33 -1.26
CA SER A 64 6.76 -4.70 -2.36
C SER A 64 7.19 -6.04 -2.98
N TYR A 65 6.27 -6.64 -3.73
CA TYR A 65 6.47 -7.93 -4.38
C TYR A 65 6.17 -7.79 -5.86
N PHE A 66 7.15 -8.11 -6.70
CA PHE A 66 7.03 -8.02 -8.15
C PHE A 66 6.80 -9.40 -8.75
N CYS A 67 5.74 -9.53 -9.58
CA CYS A 67 5.53 -10.71 -10.39
C CYS A 67 6.07 -10.47 -11.80
N ASP A 68 7.12 -11.21 -12.18
CA ASP A 68 7.75 -11.04 -13.50
C ASP A 68 6.83 -11.48 -14.66
N HIS A 69 5.88 -12.39 -14.42
CA HIS A 69 4.95 -12.86 -15.43
C HIS A 69 3.84 -11.83 -15.73
N CYS A 70 3.13 -11.35 -14.70
CA CYS A 70 2.04 -10.39 -14.86
C CYS A 70 2.49 -8.93 -14.93
N LYS A 71 3.77 -8.65 -14.65
CA LYS A 71 4.34 -7.30 -14.52
C LYS A 71 3.56 -6.43 -13.53
N LYS A 72 3.05 -7.05 -12.46
CA LYS A 72 2.32 -6.37 -11.37
C LYS A 72 3.18 -6.33 -10.12
N ILE A 73 3.00 -5.26 -9.36
CA ILE A 73 3.56 -5.08 -8.03
C ILE A 73 2.42 -5.19 -7.02
N ILE A 74 2.65 -5.91 -5.94
CA ILE A 74 1.75 -5.99 -4.78
C ILE A 74 2.47 -5.41 -3.58
N ILE A 75 1.70 -4.68 -2.79
CA ILE A 75 2.14 -4.01 -1.58
C ILE A 75 1.12 -4.39 -0.53
N ASP A 76 1.59 -4.96 0.57
CA ASP A 76 0.77 -5.16 1.74
C ASP A 76 0.61 -3.81 2.44
N ILE A 77 -0.62 -3.48 2.83
CA ILE A 77 -0.87 -2.27 3.60
C ILE A 77 -0.32 -2.53 5.01
N PRO A 78 0.61 -1.70 5.53
CA PRO A 78 1.05 -1.83 6.90
C PRO A 78 -0.18 -1.70 7.83
N GLU A 79 -0.31 -2.60 8.80
CA GLU A 79 -1.41 -2.54 9.75
C GLU A 79 -1.33 -1.19 10.50
N PRO A 80 -2.36 -0.34 10.44
CA PRO A 80 -2.38 0.87 11.24
C PRO A 80 -2.58 0.49 12.71
N GLU A 81 -2.04 1.28 13.65
CA GLU A 81 -2.42 1.17 15.06
C GLU A 81 -3.95 1.29 15.20
N GLU A 82 -4.53 0.58 16.20
CA GLU A 82 -5.99 0.36 16.36
C GLU A 82 -6.84 1.64 16.26
N ASP A 83 -6.24 2.79 16.61
CA ASP A 83 -6.86 4.12 16.67
C ASP A 83 -7.17 4.74 15.28
N GLU A 84 -6.53 4.26 14.21
CA GLU A 84 -6.69 4.76 12.84
C GLU A 84 -7.62 3.88 11.97
N ILE A 85 -7.88 2.64 12.39
CA ILE A 85 -8.73 1.66 11.69
C ILE A 85 -10.15 2.21 11.46
N GLU A 86 -10.71 2.92 12.44
CA GLU A 86 -12.08 3.44 12.36
C GLU A 86 -12.25 4.54 11.28
N LYS A 87 -11.17 5.23 10.90
CA LYS A 87 -11.18 6.27 9.84
C LYS A 87 -10.97 5.67 8.46
N VAL A 88 -10.10 4.66 8.33
CA VAL A 88 -9.78 4.04 7.03
C VAL A 88 -10.99 3.29 6.45
N PHE A 89 -11.74 2.57 7.28
CA PHE A 89 -12.83 1.71 6.80
C PHE A 89 -14.22 2.38 6.74
N LYS A 90 -14.47 3.48 7.45
CA LYS A 90 -15.76 4.23 7.34
C LYS A 90 -15.94 4.91 5.97
N GLY A 91 -14.87 5.17 5.22
CA GLY A 91 -14.92 5.75 3.86
C GLY A 91 -15.17 4.73 2.74
N TYR A 92 -15.02 3.43 3.03
CA TYR A 92 -15.24 2.33 2.08
C TYR A 92 -16.50 1.54 2.46
N THR A 93 -17.67 2.20 2.40
CA THR A 93 -18.91 1.44 2.23
C THR A 93 -18.85 0.79 0.85
N PHE A 94 -18.48 -0.49 0.79
CA PHE A 94 -18.79 -1.32 -0.36
C PHE A 94 -20.30 -1.33 -0.51
N ASP A 95 -20.81 -0.59 -1.49
CA ASP A 95 -22.23 -0.64 -1.84
C ASP A 95 -22.47 -2.01 -2.48
N SER A 96 -22.75 -3.00 -1.62
CA SER A 96 -23.14 -4.35 -2.01
C SER A 96 -24.62 -4.35 -2.37
N LYS A 97 -24.99 -3.59 -3.40
CA LYS A 97 -26.29 -3.68 -4.04
C LYS A 97 -26.13 -3.93 -5.53
N LYS A 98 -26.16 -5.22 -5.87
CA LYS A 98 -26.75 -5.69 -7.13
C LYS A 98 -28.27 -5.48 -7.08
#